data_AF-A0A522AAQ8-F1
#
_entry.id   AF-A0A522AAQ8-F1
#
_cell.length_a   1.000
_cell.length_b   1.000
_cell.length_c   1.000
_cell.angle_alpha   90.00
_cell.angle_beta   90.00
_cell.angle_gamma   90.00
#
_symmetry.space_group_name_H-M   'P 1'
#
loop_
_entity.id
_entity.type
_entity.pdbx_description
1 polymer ?
#
loop_
_entity_poly.entity_id
_entity_poly.type
_entity_poly.pdbx_seq_one_letter_code
_entity_poly.pdbx_strand_id
1 'polypeptide(L)' 'MLKQPGSGWTYEGIAFRALVPTNGACYPGTRPVWRLYNGRFAQNDSNHRFVTSVDVYRHMMANGWIGEGVVFCEPAPV' A
#
# COMPACT_ATOMS: atom_id res chain seq x y z
N MET A 1 17.65 2.50 -8.37
CA MET A 1 17.11 3.44 -7.38
C MET A 1 17.13 2.97 -5.91
N LEU A 2 17.61 1.77 -5.55
CA LEU A 2 18.03 1.48 -4.15
C LEU A 2 19.49 1.02 -4.03
N LYS A 3 20.09 0.55 -5.13
CA LYS A 3 21.49 0.09 -5.21
C LYS A 3 22.32 0.90 -6.21
N GLN A 4 21.89 2.13 -6.51
CA GLN A 4 22.59 3.00 -7.47
C GLN A 4 23.48 3.99 -6.73
N PRO A 5 24.80 4.04 -7.02
CA PRO A 5 25.69 5.06 -6.51
C PRO A 5 25.17 6.48 -6.81
N GLY A 6 25.34 7.41 -5.87
CA GLY A 6 24.96 8.82 -6.04
C GLY A 6 23.47 9.13 -5.90
N SER A 7 22.64 8.17 -5.49
CA SER A 7 21.19 8.37 -5.30
C SER A 7 20.79 9.09 -3.99
N GLY A 8 21.70 9.21 -3.02
CA GLY A 8 21.41 9.71 -1.67
C GLY A 8 20.69 8.71 -0.76
N TRP A 9 20.42 7.49 -1.23
CA TRP A 9 19.76 6.43 -0.48
C TRP A 9 20.71 5.25 -0.21
N THR A 10 20.73 4.76 1.03
CA THR A 10 21.48 3.56 1.43
C THR A 10 20.51 2.38 1.55
N TYR A 11 20.84 1.26 0.91
CA TYR A 11 20.05 0.04 1.05
C TYR A 11 20.29 -0.62 2.41
N GLU A 12 19.24 -0.72 3.23
CA GLU A 12 19.33 -1.27 4.60
C GLU A 12 19.00 -2.77 4.70
N GLY A 13 18.56 -3.40 3.61
CA GLY A 13 18.16 -4.81 3.60
C GLY A 13 16.66 -5.03 3.36
N ILE A 14 16.21 -6.27 3.53
CA ILE A 14 14.79 -6.65 3.46
C ILE A 14 14.26 -6.73 4.89
N ALA A 15 13.39 -5.78 5.28
CA ALA A 15 12.82 -5.74 6.62
C ALA A 15 11.73 -6.81 6.83
N PHE A 16 10.86 -7.00 5.83
CA PHE A 16 9.79 -7.99 5.89
C PHE A 16 9.35 -8.42 4.48
N ARG A 17 8.59 -9.52 4.42
CA ARG A 17 7.88 -9.97 3.23
C ARG A 17 6.38 -9.78 3.46
N ALA A 18 5.65 -9.39 2.41
CA ALA A 18 4.20 -9.27 2.46
C ALA A 18 3.55 -10.44 1.69
N LEU A 19 2.35 -10.85 2.09
CA LEU A 19 1.60 -11.89 1.40
C LEU A 19 0.89 -11.28 0.19
N VAL A 20 1.03 -11.91 -0.97
CA VAL A 20 0.49 -11.39 -2.23
C VAL A 20 -0.96 -11.87 -2.40
N PRO A 21 -1.93 -10.98 -2.69
CA PRO A 21 -3.31 -11.37 -2.92
C PRO A 21 -3.43 -12.09 -4.26
N THR A 22 -4.41 -12.99 -4.36
CA THR A 22 -4.77 -13.64 -5.62
C THR A 22 -6.05 -13.02 -6.14
N ASN A 23 -6.00 -12.46 -7.35
CA ASN A 23 -7.16 -11.80 -7.98
C ASN A 23 -7.83 -10.75 -7.07
N GLY A 24 -7.04 -9.96 -6.34
CA GLY A 24 -7.52 -8.93 -5.41
C GLY A 24 -8.09 -9.46 -4.09
N ALA A 25 -7.99 -10.76 -3.81
CA ALA A 25 -8.48 -11.39 -2.60
C ALA A 25 -7.34 -11.98 -1.75
N CYS A 26 -7.53 -11.95 -0.45
CA CYS A 26 -6.61 -12.51 0.53
C CYS A 26 -7.04 -13.91 0.96
N TYR A 27 -6.04 -14.76 1.27
CA TYR A 27 -6.27 -16.13 1.71
C TYR A 27 -6.98 -16.16 3.08
N PRO A 28 -7.71 -17.24 3.40
CA PRO A 28 -8.30 -17.41 4.73
C PRO A 28 -7.29 -17.22 5.86
N GLY A 29 -7.69 -16.56 6.94
CA GLY A 29 -6.81 -16.25 8.08
C GLY A 29 -5.92 -15.01 7.88
N THR A 30 -6.08 -14.29 6.78
CA THR A 30 -5.40 -13.00 6.54
C THR A 30 -6.42 -11.90 6.27
N ARG A 31 -6.03 -10.65 6.47
CA ARG A 31 -6.87 -9.48 6.15
C ARG A 31 -6.26 -8.66 5.00
N PRO A 32 -7.09 -8.11 4.11
CA PRO A 32 -6.63 -7.28 3.01
C PRO A 32 -6.06 -5.95 3.49
N VAL A 33 -5.00 -5.51 2.82
CA VAL A 33 -4.49 -4.14 2.92
C VAL A 33 -4.75 -3.43 1.60
N TRP A 34 -5.58 -2.40 1.67
CA TRP A 34 -5.95 -1.56 0.54
C TRP A 34 -4.97 -0.42 0.38
N ARG A 35 -4.64 -0.07 -0.87
CA ARG A 35 -3.83 1.10 -1.22
C ARG A 35 -4.68 2.18 -1.86
N LEU A 36 -4.40 3.42 -1.49
CA LEU A 36 -4.96 4.61 -2.12
C LEU A 36 -3.85 5.54 -2.58
N TYR A 37 -4.04 6.19 -3.71
CA TYR A 37 -3.17 7.24 -4.22
C TYR A 37 -3.85 8.61 -4.15
N ASN A 38 -3.13 9.63 -3.70
CA ASN A 38 -3.68 10.99 -3.58
C ASN A 38 -3.77 11.77 -4.90
N GLY A 39 -3.22 11.26 -6.00
CA GLY A 39 -3.31 11.93 -7.31
C GLY A 39 -2.36 13.13 -7.48
N ARG A 40 -1.45 13.40 -6.55
CA ARG A 40 -0.74 14.69 -6.45
C ARG A 40 0.66 14.75 -7.08
N PHE A 41 0.92 13.92 -8.08
CA PHE A 41 2.21 13.90 -8.81
C PHE A 41 2.57 15.28 -9.38
N ALA A 42 1.61 15.97 -10.01
CA ALA A 42 1.84 17.29 -10.59
C ALA A 42 2.24 18.35 -9.55
N GLN A 43 1.93 18.12 -8.26
CA GLN A 43 2.29 18.99 -7.13
C GLN A 43 3.56 18.54 -6.43
N ASN A 44 4.26 17.53 -6.95
CA ASN A 44 5.42 16.90 -6.30
C ASN A 44 5.13 16.41 -4.87
N ASP A 45 3.89 15.95 -4.64
CA ASP A 45 3.37 15.50 -3.34
C ASP A 45 2.66 14.15 -3.49
N SER A 46 3.23 13.26 -4.31
CA SER A 46 2.70 11.91 -4.51
C SER A 46 2.72 11.12 -3.20
N ASN A 47 1.57 10.64 -2.76
CA ASN A 47 1.46 9.82 -1.56
C ASN A 47 0.56 8.60 -1.79
N HIS A 48 1.06 7.44 -1.36
CA HIS A 48 0.30 6.21 -1.27
C HIS A 48 -0.02 5.91 0.20
N ARG A 49 -1.32 5.78 0.52
CA ARG A 49 -1.79 5.40 1.85
C ARG A 49 -2.22 3.94 1.83
N PHE A 50 -1.86 3.21 2.88
CA PHE A 50 -2.25 1.83 3.10
C PHE A 50 -3.19 1.76 4.30
N VAL A 51 -4.32 1.07 4.16
CA VAL A 51 -5.34 0.92 5.20
C VAL A 51 -5.86 -0.49 5.24
N THR A 52 -6.33 -0.91 6.42
CA THR A 52 -6.81 -2.27 6.71
C THR A 52 -8.30 -2.28 7.07
N SER A 53 -8.94 -1.09 7.00
CA SER A 53 -10.37 -0.92 7.12
C SER A 53 -10.96 -0.55 5.76
N VAL A 54 -11.96 -1.31 5.31
CA VAL A 54 -12.68 -1.04 4.07
C VAL A 54 -13.48 0.26 4.16
N ASP A 55 -13.93 0.64 5.35
CA ASP A 55 -14.70 1.87 5.55
C ASP A 55 -13.79 3.10 5.43
N VAL A 56 -12.57 3.04 5.96
CA VAL A 56 -11.57 4.10 5.75
C VAL A 56 -11.20 4.19 4.27
N TYR A 57 -11.02 3.05 3.58
CA TYR A 57 -10.75 3.03 2.14
C TYR A 57 -11.86 3.73 1.34
N ARG A 58 -13.12 3.37 1.58
CA ARG A 58 -14.29 3.98 0.93
C ARG A 58 -14.43 5.46 1.29
N HIS A 59 -14.20 5.82 2.56
CA HIS A 59 -14.25 7.21 3.01
C HIS A 59 -13.19 8.07 2.30
N MET A 60 -11.95 7.58 2.20
CA MET A 60 -10.90 8.31 1.50
C MET A 60 -11.17 8.45 0.01
N MET A 61 -11.70 7.41 -0.64
CA MET A 61 -12.16 7.50 -2.02
C MET A 61 -13.25 8.56 -2.22
N ALA A 62 -14.22 8.61 -1.31
CA ALA A 62 -15.26 9.64 -1.34
C ALA A 62 -14.69 11.07 -1.15
N ASN A 63 -13.50 11.20 -0.55
CA ASN A 63 -12.76 12.45 -0.38
C ASN A 63 -11.68 12.68 -1.45
N GLY A 64 -11.82 12.04 -2.62
CA GLY A 64 -11.00 12.34 -3.80
C GLY A 64 -9.69 11.54 -3.91
N TRP A 65 -9.44 10.57 -3.04
CA TRP A 65 -8.33 9.63 -3.24
C TRP A 65 -8.70 8.58 -4.30
N ILE A 66 -7.69 8.11 -5.05
CA ILE A 66 -7.84 7.07 -6.05
C ILE A 66 -7.64 5.72 -5.36
N GLY A 67 -8.68 4.90 -5.35
CA GLY A 67 -8.61 3.54 -4.82
C GLY A 67 -7.90 2.59 -5.78
N GLU A 68 -6.81 1.97 -5.34
CA GLU A 68 -6.02 1.03 -6.14
C GLU A 68 -6.28 -0.45 -5.79
N GLY A 69 -7.16 -0.70 -4.81
CA GLY A 69 -7.53 -2.04 -4.39
C GLY A 69 -6.58 -2.69 -3.40
N VAL A 70 -6.71 -4.01 -3.24
CA VAL A 70 -5.91 -4.82 -2.31
C VAL A 70 -4.53 -5.09 -2.92
N VAL A 71 -3.47 -4.73 -2.20
CA VAL A 71 -2.09 -4.81 -2.71
C VAL A 71 -1.22 -5.80 -1.95
N PHE A 72 -1.57 -6.11 -0.71
CA PHE A 72 -1.00 -7.20 0.07
C PHE A 72 -2.00 -7.65 1.14
N CYS A 73 -1.73 -8.82 1.72
CA CYS A 73 -2.46 -9.36 2.83
C CYS A 73 -1.55 -9.32 4.07
N GLU A 74 -2.10 -8.92 5.20
CA GLU A 74 -1.42 -9.03 6.48
C GLU A 74 -2.03 -10.17 7.31
N PRO A 75 -1.25 -10.76 8.25
CA PRO A 75 -1.79 -11.69 9.22
C PRO A 75 -2.99 -11.08 9.96
N ALA A 76 -4.03 -11.89 10.21
CA ALA A 76 -5.11 -11.44 11.09
C ALA A 76 -4.57 -11.14 12.50
N PRO A 77 -5.12 -10.15 13.22
CA PRO A 77 -4.77 -9.92 14.61
C PRO A 77 -5.02 -11.20 15.42
N VAL A 78 -4.11 -11.50 16.34
CA VAL A 78 -4.34 -12.50 17.38
C VAL A 78 -5.31 -11.98 18.43
#